data_AF-A0A7C3VS87-F1
#
_entry.id   AF-A0A7C3VS87-F1
#
_cell.length_a   1.000
_cell.length_b   1.000
_cell.length_c   1.000
_cell.angle_alpha   90.00
_cell.angle_beta   90.00
_cell.angle_gamma   90.00
#
_symmetry.space_group_name_H-M   'P 1'
#
loop_
_entity.id
_entity.type
_entity.pdbx_description
1 polymer ?
#
loop_
_entity_poly.entity_id
_entity_poly.type
_entity_poly.pdbx_seq_one_letter_code
_entity_poly.pdbx_strand_id
1 'polypeptide(L)'
;MTHAVYDMTIKDAVEILEKSDRQVRRYVKAGRLRAKPVRIDGHVKLMFNEEELLAFKETLAAEGAFGESGRQIVIDGHFVGEDAIDAEGGSTPESRSLENADAVKYVIDALREQIQELQKENKELHYQLEQRSGQVGFLQGKIDALQEEIKMLMPAQPSEEKTVERKPWYRRLFGLL
;
A
#
# COMPACT_ATOMS: atom_id res chain seq x y z
N MET A 1 9.33 -20.59 -30.83
CA MET A 1 9.78 -19.20 -30.62
C MET A 1 8.53 -18.33 -30.68
N THR A 2 7.91 -18.06 -29.54
CA THR A 2 6.76 -17.16 -29.48
C THR A 2 7.29 -15.75 -29.74
N HIS A 3 6.90 -15.15 -30.86
CA HIS A 3 7.18 -13.75 -31.10
C HIS A 3 6.37 -12.97 -30.07
N ALA A 4 7.04 -12.23 -29.18
CA ALA A 4 6.36 -11.32 -28.27
C ALA A 4 5.59 -10.28 -29.10
N VAL A 5 4.26 -10.44 -29.16
CA VAL A 5 3.35 -9.52 -29.84
C VAL A 5 3.07 -8.37 -28.89
N TYR A 6 3.26 -7.14 -29.36
CA TYR A 6 3.01 -5.91 -28.59
C TYR A 6 1.78 -5.22 -29.19
N ASP A 7 0.59 -5.68 -28.81
CA ASP A 7 -0.70 -5.26 -29.32
C ASP A 7 -1.61 -4.62 -28.26
N MET A 8 -1.25 -4.71 -26.99
CA MET A 8 -2.05 -4.12 -25.91
C MET A 8 -1.72 -2.65 -25.69
N THR A 9 -2.74 -1.83 -25.43
CA THR A 9 -2.56 -0.42 -25.12
C THR A 9 -2.33 -0.18 -23.63
N ILE A 10 -1.94 1.05 -23.25
CA ILE A 10 -1.81 1.42 -21.83
C ILE A 10 -3.13 1.21 -21.06
N LYS A 11 -4.28 1.39 -21.72
CA LYS A 11 -5.59 1.21 -21.07
C LYS A 11 -5.80 -0.24 -20.66
N ASP A 12 -5.47 -1.17 -21.55
CA ASP A 12 -5.61 -2.60 -21.30
C ASP A 12 -4.60 -3.06 -20.23
N ALA A 13 -3.39 -2.51 -20.25
CA ALA A 13 -2.38 -2.73 -19.20
C ALA A 13 -2.83 -2.23 -17.82
N VAL A 14 -3.57 -1.12 -17.76
CA VAL A 14 -4.16 -0.55 -16.53
C VAL A 14 -5.20 -1.51 -15.93
N GLU A 15 -6.05 -2.09 -16.78
CA GLU A 15 -7.07 -3.05 -16.34
C GLU A 15 -6.45 -4.35 -15.82
N ILE A 16 -5.45 -4.89 -16.53
CA ILE A 16 -4.78 -6.13 -16.13
C ILE A 16 -4.02 -5.95 -14.80
N LEU A 17 -3.25 -4.86 -14.67
CA LEU A 17 -2.43 -4.61 -13.48
C LEU A 17 -3.23 -4.05 -12.30
N GLU A 18 -4.48 -3.62 -12.51
CA GLU A 18 -5.32 -2.93 -11.51
C GLU A 18 -4.60 -1.70 -10.91
N LYS A 19 -3.88 -0.95 -11.74
CA LYS A 19 -3.12 0.26 -11.35
C LYS A 19 -3.49 1.45 -12.23
N SER A 20 -3.27 2.66 -11.72
CA SER A 20 -3.54 3.88 -12.50
C SER A 20 -2.60 4.02 -13.72
N ASP A 21 -3.08 4.69 -14.79
CA ASP A 21 -2.27 5.01 -15.99
C ASP A 21 -0.93 5.67 -15.63
N ARG A 22 -0.94 6.56 -14.63
CA ARG A 22 0.27 7.21 -14.11
C ARG A 22 1.26 6.23 -13.49
N GLN A 23 0.78 5.21 -12.78
CA GLN A 23 1.62 4.16 -12.19
C GLN A 23 2.19 3.24 -13.27
N VAL A 24 1.37 2.83 -14.24
CA VAL A 24 1.84 2.01 -15.38
C VAL A 24 2.95 2.73 -16.14
N ARG A 25 2.77 4.02 -16.46
CA ARG A 25 3.83 4.84 -17.07
C ARG A 25 5.07 4.98 -16.19
N ARG A 26 4.90 5.04 -14.86
CA ARG A 26 6.03 5.06 -13.93
C ARG A 26 6.81 3.76 -13.97
N TYR A 27 6.15 2.60 -14.03
CA TYR A 27 6.81 1.29 -14.15
C TYR A 27 7.57 1.15 -15.46
N VAL A 28 7.01 1.64 -16.56
CA VAL A 28 7.72 1.70 -17.85
C VAL A 28 8.94 2.61 -17.76
N LYS A 29 8.79 3.81 -17.18
CA LYS A 29 9.90 4.76 -17.01
C LYS A 29 11.00 4.22 -16.09
N ALA A 30 10.63 3.41 -15.10
CA ALA A 30 11.56 2.76 -14.18
C ALA A 30 12.20 1.48 -14.78
N GLY A 31 11.87 1.10 -16.01
CA GLY A 31 12.39 -0.13 -16.65
C GLY A 31 11.84 -1.43 -16.08
N ARG A 32 10.88 -1.37 -15.14
CA ARG A 32 10.23 -2.53 -14.51
C ARG A 32 9.26 -3.23 -15.46
N LEU A 33 8.65 -2.48 -16.38
CA LEU A 33 7.71 -2.99 -17.36
C LEU A 33 8.18 -2.65 -18.77
N ARG A 34 8.26 -3.66 -19.64
CA ARG A 34 8.66 -3.48 -21.04
C ARG A 34 7.47 -2.98 -21.86
N ALA A 35 7.72 -1.92 -22.63
CA ALA A 35 6.75 -1.35 -23.55
C ALA A 35 7.47 -0.90 -24.81
N LYS A 36 6.85 -1.09 -25.98
CA LYS A 36 7.37 -0.63 -27.26
C LYS A 36 6.63 0.63 -27.73
N PRO A 37 7.32 1.72 -28.06
CA PRO A 37 6.70 2.88 -28.67
C PRO A 37 6.36 2.55 -30.13
N VAL A 38 5.06 2.53 -30.46
CA VAL A 38 4.56 2.33 -31.82
C VAL A 38 3.88 3.60 -32.28
N ARG A 39 4.22 4.08 -33.48
CA ARG A 39 3.56 5.23 -34.10
C ARG A 39 2.28 4.77 -34.79
N ILE A 40 1.15 5.22 -34.26
CA ILE A 40 -0.18 4.98 -34.83
C ILE A 40 -0.81 6.36 -35.06
N ASP A 41 -1.21 6.65 -36.29
CA ASP A 41 -1.85 7.93 -36.67
C ASP A 41 -1.04 9.19 -36.30
N GLY A 42 0.30 9.12 -36.41
CA GLY A 42 1.19 10.23 -36.09
C GLY A 42 1.46 10.43 -34.59
N HIS A 43 0.81 9.66 -33.71
CA HIS A 43 1.05 9.67 -32.27
C HIS A 43 1.85 8.45 -31.83
N VAL A 44 2.83 8.65 -30.93
CA VAL A 44 3.57 7.55 -30.31
C VAL A 44 2.72 6.99 -29.16
N LYS A 45 2.25 5.75 -29.33
CA LYS A 45 1.55 4.98 -28.30
C LYS A 45 2.46 3.91 -27.73
N LEU A 46 2.37 3.68 -26.42
CA LEU A 46 3.06 2.56 -25.79
C LEU A 46 2.22 1.31 -25.97
N MET A 47 2.85 0.28 -26.51
CA MET A 47 2.26 -1.04 -26.70
C MET A 47 2.94 -2.03 -25.76
N PHE A 48 2.15 -2.93 -25.17
CA PHE A 48 2.57 -3.90 -24.17
C PHE A 48 2.31 -5.32 -24.67
N ASN A 49 3.07 -6.26 -24.12
CA ASN A 49 2.83 -7.69 -24.28
C ASN A 49 2.03 -8.21 -23.08
N GLU A 50 0.98 -8.99 -23.35
CA GLU A 50 0.12 -9.60 -22.34
C GLU A 50 0.89 -10.52 -21.38
N GLU A 51 1.78 -11.37 -21.91
CA GLU A 51 2.55 -12.31 -21.10
C GLU A 51 3.48 -11.57 -20.11
N GLU A 52 4.11 -10.48 -20.57
CA GLU A 52 4.99 -9.65 -19.73
C GLU A 52 4.18 -8.91 -18.65
N LEU A 53 2.95 -8.47 -18.96
CA LEU A 53 2.06 -7.82 -18.00
C LEU A 53 1.58 -8.78 -16.91
N LEU A 54 1.23 -10.01 -17.28
CA LEU A 54 0.78 -11.04 -16.33
C LEU A 54 1.92 -11.49 -15.43
N ALA A 55 3.11 -11.76 -15.98
CA ALA A 55 4.29 -12.05 -15.19
C ALA A 55 4.63 -10.90 -14.24
N PHE A 56 4.51 -9.65 -14.70
CA PHE A 56 4.72 -8.49 -13.86
C PHE A 56 3.65 -8.37 -12.75
N LYS A 57 2.39 -8.70 -13.03
CA LYS A 57 1.31 -8.73 -12.02
C LYS A 57 1.64 -9.72 -10.89
N GLU A 58 2.12 -10.91 -11.24
CA GLU A 58 2.53 -11.91 -10.26
C GLU A 58 3.71 -11.43 -9.42
N THR A 59 4.71 -10.80 -10.04
CA THR A 59 5.83 -10.20 -9.28
C THR A 59 5.37 -9.06 -8.38
N LEU A 60 4.42 -8.22 -8.82
CA LEU A 60 3.84 -7.16 -7.99
C LEU A 60 3.01 -7.71 -6.83
N ALA A 61 2.29 -8.81 -7.04
CA ALA A 61 1.57 -9.48 -5.96
C ALA A 61 2.54 -10.08 -4.94
N ALA A 62 3.66 -10.64 -5.39
CA ALA A 62 4.72 -11.14 -4.53
C ALA A 62 5.48 -10.02 -3.78
N GLU A 63 5.77 -8.90 -4.45
CA GLU A 63 6.36 -7.69 -3.83
C GLU A 63 5.38 -7.04 -2.85
N GLY A 64 4.08 -7.00 -3.18
CA GLY A 64 3.01 -6.48 -2.34
C GLY A 64 2.74 -7.31 -1.08
N ALA A 65 2.99 -8.62 -1.14
CA ALA A 65 2.90 -9.51 0.03
C ALA A 65 3.99 -9.23 1.09
N PHE A 66 5.05 -8.49 0.74
CA PHE A 66 6.13 -8.10 1.66
C PHE A 66 6.24 -6.60 1.94
N GLY A 67 5.33 -5.75 1.45
CA GLY A 67 5.42 -4.33 1.80
C GLY A 67 4.38 -3.40 1.17
N GLU A 68 3.29 -3.15 1.89
CA GLU A 68 2.57 -1.87 1.83
C GLU A 68 3.37 -0.70 2.46
N SER A 69 4.64 -0.92 2.80
CA SER A 69 5.55 0.07 3.36
C SER A 69 6.72 0.32 2.41
N GLY A 70 6.50 1.08 1.33
CA GLY A 70 7.58 1.32 0.38
C GLY A 70 7.29 2.39 -0.66
N ARG A 71 7.48 3.67 -0.28
CA ARG A 71 7.92 4.69 -1.25
C ARG A 71 9.24 4.19 -1.85
N GLN A 72 9.18 3.42 -2.94
CA GLN A 72 10.36 2.93 -3.61
C GLN A 72 10.99 4.08 -4.38
N ILE A 73 12.02 4.67 -3.77
CA ILE A 73 13.00 5.50 -4.44
C ILE A 73 13.70 4.59 -5.45
N VAL A 74 13.44 4.83 -6.73
CA VAL A 74 14.21 4.23 -7.82
C VAL A 74 15.52 5.01 -7.90
N ILE A 75 16.55 4.52 -7.21
CA ILE A 75 17.94 4.75 -7.60
C ILE A 75 18.34 3.45 -8.30
N ASP A 76 18.48 3.50 -9.63
CA ASP A 76 19.49 2.77 -10.40
C ASP A 76 19.22 2.92 -11.89
N GLY A 77 19.84 3.97 -12.45
CA GLY A 77 20.10 4.09 -13.87
C GLY A 77 21.53 3.65 -14.16
N HIS A 78 21.86 2.37 -13.99
CA HIS A 78 23.05 1.82 -14.62
C HIS A 78 22.88 0.34 -14.97
N PHE A 79 22.52 0.11 -16.23
CA PHE A 79 22.57 -1.19 -16.87
C PHE A 79 24.03 -1.42 -17.30
N VAL A 80 24.81 -2.15 -16.50
CA VAL A 80 26.08 -2.71 -16.98
C VAL A 80 25.72 -3.98 -17.74
N GLY A 81 25.43 -3.82 -19.03
CA GLY A 81 25.43 -4.93 -19.97
C GLY A 81 26.88 -5.30 -20.28
N GLU A 82 27.31 -6.46 -19.82
CA GLU A 82 28.38 -7.21 -20.49
C GLU A 82 27.89 -7.55 -21.89
N ASP A 83 28.40 -6.84 -22.90
CA ASP A 83 28.68 -7.40 -24.21
C ASP A 83 29.77 -6.55 -24.88
N ALA A 84 30.78 -7.25 -25.37
CA ALA A 84 32.03 -6.72 -25.89
C ALA A 84 31.86 -5.73 -27.07
N ILE A 85 32.84 -4.82 -27.23
CA ILE A 85 33.72 -4.64 -28.41
C ILE A 85 34.45 -3.29 -28.29
N ASP A 86 35.75 -3.35 -28.52
CA ASP A 86 36.80 -2.32 -28.56
C ASP A 86 36.41 -0.89 -28.96
N ALA A 87 36.91 0.09 -28.20
CA ALA A 87 37.40 1.37 -28.74
C ALA A 87 38.29 2.10 -27.71
N GLU A 88 39.53 2.35 -28.12
CA GLU A 88 40.51 3.15 -27.42
C GLU A 88 40.02 4.59 -27.13
N GLY A 89 40.36 5.09 -25.95
CA GLY A 89 40.14 6.49 -25.58
C GLY A 89 40.60 6.76 -24.15
N GLY A 90 41.84 7.23 -24.01
CA GLY A 90 42.48 7.49 -22.72
C GLY A 90 41.69 8.45 -21.82
N SER A 91 41.42 7.99 -20.60
CA SER A 91 41.15 8.86 -19.45
C SER A 91 41.84 8.24 -18.23
N THR A 92 42.82 8.95 -17.69
CA THR A 92 43.56 8.60 -16.47
C THR A 92 42.61 8.22 -15.32
N PRO A 93 42.92 7.17 -14.54
CA PRO A 93 42.04 6.62 -13.51
C PRO A 93 41.81 7.55 -12.29
N GLU A 94 42.62 8.60 -12.14
CA GLU A 94 42.52 9.54 -11.01
C GLU A 94 41.33 10.52 -11.15
N SER A 95 40.93 10.88 -12.37
CA SER A 95 39.83 11.84 -12.60
C SER A 95 38.45 11.25 -12.30
N ARG A 96 38.25 9.96 -12.60
CA ARG A 96 36.99 9.24 -12.27
C ARG A 96 36.76 9.09 -10.77
N SER A 97 37.83 9.04 -9.97
CA SER A 97 37.73 8.83 -8.52
C SER A 97 37.23 10.07 -7.76
N LEU A 98 37.56 11.27 -8.26
CA LEU A 98 37.11 12.56 -7.68
C LEU A 98 35.63 12.85 -8.01
N GLU A 99 35.20 12.61 -9.25
CA GLU A 99 33.79 12.77 -9.65
C GLU A 99 32.87 11.82 -8.87
N ASN A 100 33.32 10.59 -8.61
CA ASN A 100 32.59 9.64 -7.77
C ASN A 100 32.47 10.10 -6.31
N ALA A 101 33.49 10.76 -5.76
CA ALA A 101 33.46 11.24 -4.37
C ALA A 101 32.45 12.39 -4.18
N ASP A 102 32.39 13.31 -5.14
CA ASP A 102 31.41 14.40 -5.12
C ASP A 102 29.98 13.88 -5.34
N ALA A 103 29.79 12.93 -6.27
CA ALA A 103 28.50 12.28 -6.47
C ALA A 103 28.00 11.55 -5.20
N VAL A 104 28.89 10.82 -4.52
CA VAL A 104 28.58 10.16 -3.24
C VAL A 104 28.20 11.18 -2.17
N LYS A 105 28.89 12.33 -2.11
CA LYS A 105 28.56 13.41 -1.17
C LYS A 105 27.17 13.98 -1.42
N TYR A 106 26.80 14.26 -2.67
CA TYR A 106 25.44 14.72 -3.02
C TYR A 106 24.37 13.69 -2.64
N VAL A 107 24.64 12.39 -2.83
CA VAL A 107 23.73 11.32 -2.41
C VAL A 107 23.58 11.30 -0.89
N ILE A 108 24.69 11.41 -0.15
CA ILE A 108 24.67 11.45 1.32
C ILE A 108 23.88 12.65 1.82
N ASP A 109 24.08 13.83 1.23
CA ASP A 109 23.38 15.05 1.64
C ASP A 109 21.87 14.97 1.32
N ALA A 110 21.49 14.44 0.15
CA ALA A 110 20.10 14.19 -0.20
C ALA A 110 19.43 13.17 0.75
N LEU A 111 20.13 12.08 1.09
CA LEU A 111 19.63 11.09 2.05
C LEU A 111 19.48 11.68 3.45
N ARG A 112 20.38 12.58 3.87
CA ARG A 112 20.28 13.27 5.17
C ARG A 112 19.07 14.20 5.21
N GLU A 113 18.84 14.97 4.16
CA GLU A 113 17.66 15.84 4.06
C GLU A 113 16.38 15.01 4.13
N GLN A 114 16.33 13.89 3.40
CA GLN A 114 15.19 12.99 3.44
C GLN A 114 14.96 12.36 4.83
N ILE A 115 16.02 11.97 5.54
CA ILE A 115 15.90 11.49 6.92
C ILE A 115 15.32 12.59 7.82
N GLN A 116 15.74 13.84 7.65
CA GLN A 116 15.21 14.95 8.44
C GLN A 116 13.74 15.23 8.15
N GLU A 117 13.33 15.19 6.87
CA GLU A 117 11.91 15.33 6.49
C GLU A 117 11.07 14.20 7.06
N LEU A 118 11.53 12.96 6.94
CA LEU A 118 10.84 11.80 7.51
C LEU A 118 10.72 11.92 9.04
N GLN A 119 11.75 12.42 9.72
CA GLN A 119 11.67 12.67 11.17
C GLN A 119 10.66 13.76 11.53
N LYS A 120 10.52 14.82 10.72
CA LYS A 120 9.48 15.84 10.91
C LYS A 120 8.09 15.27 10.67
N GLU A 121 7.91 14.51 9.59
CA GLU A 121 6.64 13.84 9.26
C GLU A 121 6.24 12.88 10.39
N ASN A 122 7.19 12.10 10.92
CA ASN A 122 6.93 11.18 12.00
C ASN A 122 6.51 11.89 13.30
N LYS A 123 7.16 13.02 13.64
CA LYS A 123 6.75 13.85 14.79
C LYS A 123 5.33 14.41 14.62
N GLU A 124 5.00 14.88 13.42
CA GLU A 124 3.67 15.39 13.11
C GLU A 124 2.61 14.29 13.20
N LEU A 125 2.89 13.10 12.66
CA LEU A 125 2.01 11.93 12.79
C LEU A 125 1.80 11.51 14.24
N HIS A 126 2.85 11.52 15.07
CA HIS A 126 2.74 11.27 16.50
C HIS A 126 1.82 12.28 17.19
N TYR A 127 1.97 13.57 16.86
CA TYR A 127 1.11 14.62 17.41
C TYR A 127 -0.36 14.44 16.99
N GLN A 128 -0.63 14.13 15.73
CA GLN A 128 -1.98 13.84 15.25
C GLN A 128 -2.59 12.61 15.92
N LEU A 129 -1.79 11.57 16.15
CA LEU A 129 -2.23 10.35 16.83
C LEU A 129 -2.60 10.64 18.29
N GLU A 130 -1.81 11.45 19.00
CA GLU A 130 -2.09 11.90 20.36
C GLU A 130 -3.39 12.74 20.44
N GLN A 131 -3.60 13.65 19.48
CA GLN A 131 -4.86 14.40 19.41
C GLN A 131 -6.07 13.48 19.19
N ARG A 132 -5.97 12.53 18.25
CA ARG A 132 -7.06 11.60 17.95
C ARG A 132 -7.32 10.64 19.12
N SER A 133 -6.29 10.16 19.81
CA SER A 133 -6.48 9.30 20.99
C SER A 133 -7.18 10.06 22.12
N GLY A 134 -6.88 11.34 22.31
CA GLY A 134 -7.61 12.22 23.24
C GLY A 134 -9.08 12.38 22.87
N GLN A 135 -9.41 12.56 21.59
CA GLN A 135 -10.80 12.63 21.12
C GLN A 135 -11.55 11.31 21.35
N VAL A 136 -10.91 10.17 21.07
CA VAL A 136 -11.48 8.84 21.32
C VAL A 136 -11.74 8.64 22.82
N GLY A 137 -10.79 9.00 23.69
CA GLY A 137 -10.98 8.91 25.14
C GLY A 137 -12.13 9.78 25.64
N PHE A 138 -12.26 11.01 25.12
CA PHE A 138 -13.38 11.90 25.44
C PHE A 138 -14.74 11.34 24.98
N LEU A 139 -14.81 10.81 23.76
CA LEU A 139 -16.03 10.19 23.24
C LEU A 139 -16.39 8.92 24.01
N GLN A 140 -15.41 8.11 24.39
CA GLN A 140 -15.61 6.94 25.24
C GLN A 140 -16.22 7.34 26.59
N GLY A 141 -15.68 8.36 27.25
CA GLY A 141 -16.25 8.87 28.51
C GLY A 141 -17.68 9.39 28.37
N LYS A 142 -18.03 10.01 27.23
CA LYS A 142 -19.42 10.38 26.93
C LYS A 142 -20.33 9.18 26.73
N ILE A 143 -19.85 8.15 26.04
CA ILE A 143 -20.61 6.91 25.85
C ILE A 143 -20.88 6.26 27.21
N ASP A 144 -19.87 6.15 28.06
CA ASP A 144 -20.01 5.54 29.39
C ASP A 144 -21.01 6.33 30.25
N ALA A 145 -20.93 7.66 30.25
CA ALA A 145 -21.89 8.51 30.97
C ALA A 145 -23.33 8.33 30.45
N LEU A 146 -23.52 8.31 29.13
CA LEU A 146 -24.84 8.06 28.53
C LEU A 146 -25.36 6.65 28.83
N GLN A 147 -24.48 5.64 28.87
CA GLN A 147 -24.86 4.28 29.26
C GLN A 147 -25.31 4.22 30.72
N GLU A 148 -24.65 4.94 31.63
CA GLU A 148 -25.08 5.07 33.02
C GLU A 148 -26.43 5.79 33.13
N GLU A 149 -26.62 6.90 32.42
CA GLU A 149 -27.91 7.60 32.36
C GLU A 149 -29.03 6.69 31.86
N ILE A 150 -28.80 5.95 30.78
CA ILE A 150 -29.76 4.96 30.26
C ILE A 150 -30.03 3.90 31.34
N LYS A 151 -29.01 3.38 32.02
CA LYS A 151 -29.17 2.38 33.08
C LYS A 151 -30.00 2.92 34.25
N MET A 152 -29.87 4.20 34.58
CA MET A 152 -30.65 4.86 35.63
C MET A 152 -32.10 5.14 35.23
N LEU A 153 -32.32 5.45 33.95
CA LEU A 153 -33.66 5.69 33.38
C LEU A 153 -34.38 4.40 33.00
N MET A 154 -33.65 3.29 32.80
CA MET A 154 -34.27 1.99 32.63
C MET A 154 -35.06 1.67 33.89
N PRO A 155 -36.38 1.41 33.77
CA PRO A 155 -37.13 0.89 34.89
C PRO A 155 -36.40 -0.38 35.34
N ALA A 156 -36.29 -0.59 36.67
CA ALA A 156 -35.83 -1.86 37.20
C ALA A 156 -36.55 -2.94 36.39
N GLN A 157 -35.80 -3.74 35.64
CA GLN A 157 -36.40 -4.87 34.93
C GLN A 157 -37.30 -5.50 35.98
N PRO A 158 -38.60 -5.71 35.69
CA PRO A 158 -39.41 -6.45 36.63
C PRO A 158 -38.58 -7.69 36.87
N SER A 159 -38.09 -7.84 38.11
CA SER A 159 -37.40 -9.06 38.51
C SER A 159 -38.25 -10.15 37.91
N GLU A 160 -37.65 -11.15 37.27
CA GLU A 160 -38.36 -12.38 37.03
C GLU A 160 -38.96 -12.75 38.39
N GLU A 161 -40.19 -12.29 38.63
CA GLU A 161 -41.18 -12.88 39.49
C GLU A 161 -41.19 -14.22 38.83
N LYS A 162 -40.35 -15.10 39.37
CA LYS A 162 -40.37 -16.52 39.17
C LYS A 162 -41.85 -16.76 39.13
N THR A 163 -42.37 -16.94 37.94
CA THR A 163 -43.72 -17.38 37.71
C THR A 163 -43.60 -18.78 38.26
N VAL A 164 -43.74 -18.87 39.59
CA VAL A 164 -43.90 -20.11 40.30
C VAL A 164 -45.11 -20.63 39.58
N GLU A 165 -44.87 -21.56 38.66
CA GLU A 165 -45.90 -22.28 37.94
C GLU A 165 -46.71 -22.95 39.03
N ARG A 166 -47.67 -22.20 39.59
CA ARG A 166 -48.49 -22.65 40.68
C ARG A 166 -49.33 -23.70 40.02
N LYS A 167 -48.89 -24.96 40.17
CA LYS A 167 -49.58 -26.14 39.64
C LYS A 167 -51.06 -25.91 39.88
N PRO A 168 -51.88 -25.91 38.82
CA PRO A 168 -53.27 -25.51 38.94
C PRO A 168 -53.94 -26.40 39.98
N TRP A 169 -54.83 -25.82 40.77
CA TRP A 169 -55.35 -26.40 42.01
C TRP A 169 -55.88 -27.84 41.84
N TYR A 170 -56.43 -28.17 40.66
CA TYR A 170 -56.91 -29.52 40.33
C TYR A 170 -55.79 -30.58 40.31
N ARG A 171 -54.56 -30.23 39.89
CA ARG A 171 -53.40 -31.14 39.96
C ARG A 171 -52.94 -31.44 41.38
N ARG A 172 -53.33 -30.62 42.36
CA ARG A 172 -53.03 -30.85 43.79
C ARG A 172 -54.06 -31.77 44.44
N LEU A 173 -55.32 -31.73 43.97
CA LEU A 173 -56.41 -32.54 44.50
C LEU A 173 -56.51 -33.92 43.85
N PHE A 174 -56.17 -34.01 42.56
CA PHE A 174 -56.34 -35.23 41.77
C PHE A 174 -55.00 -35.69 41.20
N GLY A 175 -53.97 -35.76 42.06
CA GLY A 175 -52.62 -36.21 41.69
C GLY A 175 -52.66 -37.40 40.74
N LEU A 176 -51.93 -37.25 39.62
CA LEU A 176 -51.87 -38.16 38.47
C LEU A 176 -51.88 -39.65 38.86
N LEU A 177 -52.84 -40.37 38.29
CA LEU A 177 -52.71 -41.79 37.92
C LEU A 177 -51.54 -41.97 36.94
#